data_AF-A0A961T1V0-F1
#
_entry.id   AF-A0A961T1V0-F1
#
_cell.length_a   1.000
_cell.length_b   1.000
_cell.length_c   1.000
_cell.angle_alpha   90.00
_cell.angle_beta   90.00
_cell.angle_gamma   90.00
#
_symmetry.space_group_name_H-M   'P 1'
#
loop_
_entity.id
_entity.type
_entity.pdbx_description
1 polymer ?
#
loop_
_entity_poly.entity_id
_entity_poly.type
_entity_poly.pdbx_seq_one_letter_code
_entity_poly.pdbx_strand_id
1 'polypeptide(L)'
;MQSLLSAYLPIAIFIGICLVIGLALLVAPFLVAYKAPDPEKLSAYECGFNAFDDARMKFDVRFYLVAILFIIFDLEVAFLFPWAVSFGTLGWFGYASM
;
A
#
# COMPACT_ATOMS: atom_id res chain seq x y z
N MET A 1 25.71 -1.82 -16.46
CA MET A 1 24.47 -2.63 -16.27
C MET A 1 24.64 -3.68 -15.18
N GLN A 2 25.70 -4.49 -15.23
CA GLN A 2 25.94 -5.55 -14.22
C GLN A 2 26.08 -5.02 -12.79
N SER A 3 26.73 -3.87 -12.59
CA SER A 3 26.85 -3.19 -11.28
C SER A 3 25.51 -2.70 -10.70
N LEU A 4 24.63 -2.18 -11.56
CA LEU A 4 23.28 -1.76 -11.17
C LEU A 4 22.44 -2.97 -10.77
N LEU A 5 22.43 -4.03 -11.59
CA LEU A 5 21.72 -5.27 -11.29
C LEU A 5 22.20 -5.90 -9.97
N SER A 6 23.50 -5.89 -9.68
CA SER A 6 24.02 -6.39 -8.40
C SER A 6 23.57 -5.54 -7.20
N ALA A 7 23.30 -4.25 -7.38
CA ALA A 7 22.80 -3.39 -6.30
C ALA A 7 21.30 -3.63 -6.01
N TYR A 8 20.51 -3.97 -7.03
CA TYR A 8 19.07 -4.26 -6.87
C TYR A 8 18.77 -5.72 -6.50
N LEU A 9 19.69 -6.66 -6.77
CA LEU A 9 19.51 -8.08 -6.47
C LEU A 9 19.17 -8.36 -4.98
N PRO A 10 19.84 -7.73 -3.98
CA PRO A 10 19.46 -7.90 -2.57
C PRO A 10 18.03 -7.46 -2.27
N ILE A 11 17.54 -6.40 -2.90
CA ILE A 11 16.17 -5.90 -2.73
C ILE A 11 15.17 -6.92 -3.26
N ALA A 12 15.42 -7.48 -4.44
CA ALA A 12 14.56 -8.51 -5.03
C ALA A 12 14.52 -9.78 -4.17
N ILE A 13 15.68 -10.22 -3.65
CA ILE A 13 15.78 -11.36 -2.73
C ILE A 13 14.98 -11.09 -1.45
N PHE A 14 15.11 -9.89 -0.88
CA PHE A 14 14.37 -9.50 0.32
C PHE A 14 12.85 -9.56 0.10
N ILE A 15 12.34 -8.99 -1.00
CA ILE A 15 10.93 -9.08 -1.37
C ILE A 15 10.48 -10.54 -1.50
N GLY A 16 11.29 -11.39 -2.13
CA GLY A 16 11.02 -12.82 -2.26
C GLY A 16 10.91 -13.53 -0.90
N ILE A 17 11.86 -13.27 0.01
CA ILE A 17 11.83 -13.83 1.37
C ILE A 17 10.60 -13.36 2.14
N CYS A 18 10.28 -12.06 2.10
CA CYS A 18 9.08 -11.51 2.75
C CYS A 18 7.80 -12.17 2.22
N LEU A 19 7.71 -12.38 0.91
CA LEU A 19 6.55 -13.03 0.28
C LEU A 19 6.45 -14.49 0.71
N VAL A 20 7.55 -15.25 0.72
CA VAL A 20 7.57 -16.65 1.17
C VAL A 20 7.14 -16.78 2.63
N ILE A 21 7.69 -15.94 3.51
CA ILE A 21 7.33 -15.96 4.93
C ILE A 21 5.87 -15.54 5.11
N GLY A 22 5.42 -14.48 4.44
CA GLY A 22 4.03 -14.01 4.50
C GLY A 22 3.04 -15.08 4.05
N LEU A 23 3.31 -15.75 2.93
CA LEU A 23 2.48 -16.87 2.45
C LEU A 23 2.55 -18.07 3.38
N ALA A 24 3.72 -18.42 3.92
CA ALA A 24 3.86 -19.53 4.85
C ALA A 24 3.01 -19.29 6.11
N LEU A 25 3.03 -18.07 6.67
CA LEU A 25 2.22 -17.70 7.82
C LEU A 25 0.73 -17.61 7.50
N LEU A 26 0.37 -17.20 6.28
CA LEU A 26 -1.02 -17.19 5.82
C LEU A 26 -1.56 -18.62 5.65
N VAL A 27 -0.76 -19.54 5.13
CA VAL A 27 -1.17 -20.93 4.83
C VAL A 27 -1.09 -21.85 6.05
N ALA A 28 -0.13 -21.63 6.96
CA ALA A 28 0.09 -22.50 8.12
C ALA A 28 -1.17 -22.78 8.96
N PRO A 29 -2.04 -21.79 9.29
CA PRO A 29 -3.28 -22.04 10.02
C PRO A 29 -4.23 -22.99 9.29
N PHE A 30 -4.26 -22.98 7.96
CA PHE A 30 -5.12 -23.89 7.21
C PHE A 30 -4.67 -25.35 7.32
N LEU A 31 -3.40 -25.61 7.63
CA LEU A 31 -2.85 -26.96 7.78
C LEU A 31 -2.86 -27.43 9.24
N VAL A 32 -2.56 -26.55 10.19
CA VAL A 32 -2.31 -26.92 11.59
C VAL A 32 -3.47 -26.57 12.53
N ALA A 33 -4.28 -25.55 12.23
CA ALA A 33 -5.30 -25.08 13.17
C ALA A 33 -6.48 -26.07 13.26
N TYR A 34 -7.02 -26.21 14.47
CA TYR A 34 -8.27 -26.92 14.72
C TYR A 34 -9.43 -26.24 13.98
N LYS A 35 -10.23 -27.03 13.26
CA LYS A 35 -11.36 -26.53 12.47
C LYS A 35 -12.68 -27.07 13.04
N ALA A 36 -13.52 -26.16 13.53
CA ALA A 36 -14.89 -26.44 13.94
C ALA A 36 -15.82 -25.32 13.41
N PRO A 37 -16.11 -25.31 12.10
CA PRO A 37 -16.98 -24.31 11.49
C PRO A 37 -18.43 -24.53 11.95
N ASP A 38 -19.11 -23.44 12.26
CA ASP A 38 -20.55 -23.41 12.46
C ASP A 38 -21.13 -22.15 11.79
N PRO A 39 -22.43 -22.15 11.45
CA PRO A 39 -23.03 -21.05 10.71
C PRO A 39 -22.91 -19.69 11.41
N GLU A 40 -22.92 -19.65 12.74
CA GLU A 40 -22.79 -18.43 13.52
C GLU A 40 -21.34 -17.93 13.58
N LYS A 41 -20.33 -18.80 13.69
CA LYS A 41 -18.91 -18.41 13.58
C LYS A 41 -18.53 -17.89 12.20
N LEU A 42 -19.28 -18.28 11.17
CA LEU A 42 -19.07 -17.87 9.78
C LEU A 42 -19.93 -16.67 9.38
N SER A 43 -20.84 -16.20 10.26
CA SER A 43 -21.67 -15.03 10.00
C SER A 43 -20.88 -13.74 10.23
N ALA A 44 -21.35 -12.64 9.63
CA ALA A 44 -20.75 -11.33 9.85
C ALA A 44 -20.98 -10.88 11.30
N TYR A 45 -19.97 -10.26 11.91
CA TYR A 45 -20.10 -9.75 13.27
C TYR A 45 -20.98 -8.49 13.28
N GLU A 46 -22.17 -8.60 13.87
CA GLU A 46 -23.09 -7.48 14.12
C GLU A 46 -23.71 -7.62 15.52
N CYS A 47 -22.87 -7.81 16.56
CA CYS A 47 -23.29 -7.93 17.96
C CYS A 47 -24.39 -8.99 18.23
N GLY A 48 -24.40 -10.09 17.46
CA GLY A 48 -25.37 -11.18 17.58
C GLY A 48 -26.64 -11.01 16.74
N PHE A 49 -26.70 -9.99 15.89
CA PHE A 49 -27.76 -9.80 14.90
C PHE A 49 -27.29 -10.17 13.49
N ASN A 50 -28.24 -10.38 12.59
CA ASN A 50 -27.94 -10.45 11.16
C ASN A 50 -27.62 -9.05 10.65
N ALA A 51 -26.70 -8.94 9.70
CA ALA A 51 -26.38 -7.68 9.05
C ALA A 51 -27.66 -7.01 8.52
N PHE A 52 -27.94 -5.80 9.00
CA PHE A 52 -29.21 -5.14 8.79
C PHE A 52 -29.34 -4.49 7.40
N ASP A 53 -28.21 -4.18 6.75
CA ASP A 53 -28.19 -3.27 5.59
C ASP A 53 -27.30 -3.79 4.46
N ASP A 54 -27.56 -3.30 3.23
CA ASP A 54 -26.73 -3.58 2.06
C ASP A 54 -25.39 -2.85 2.20
N ALA A 55 -24.27 -3.59 2.14
CA ALA A 55 -22.91 -3.05 2.22
C ALA A 55 -22.52 -2.12 1.04
N ARG A 56 -23.43 -1.92 0.07
CA ARG A 56 -23.23 -1.10 -1.14
C ARG A 56 -23.70 0.36 -1.00
N MET A 57 -23.86 0.84 0.23
CA MET A 57 -24.17 2.25 0.47
C MET A 57 -23.09 3.19 -0.09
N LYS A 58 -23.51 4.35 -0.58
CA LYS A 58 -22.58 5.37 -1.06
C LYS A 58 -21.77 5.90 0.12
N PHE A 59 -20.46 5.72 0.07
CA PHE A 59 -19.53 6.32 1.02
C PHE A 59 -19.43 7.83 0.78
N ASP A 60 -19.04 8.57 1.82
CA ASP A 60 -18.90 10.02 1.76
C ASP A 60 -17.86 10.42 0.69
N VAL A 61 -18.19 11.41 -0.15
CA VAL A 61 -17.33 11.93 -1.23
C VAL A 61 -16.01 12.50 -0.68
N ARG A 62 -15.93 12.82 0.62
CA ARG A 62 -14.69 13.27 1.28
C ARG A 62 -13.50 12.34 1.03
N PHE A 63 -13.68 11.02 1.00
CA PHE A 63 -12.58 10.10 0.71
C PHE A 63 -12.03 10.27 -0.71
N TYR A 64 -12.92 10.53 -1.67
CA TYR A 64 -12.55 10.83 -3.05
C TYR A 64 -11.77 12.16 -3.14
N LEU A 65 -12.22 13.20 -2.43
CA LEU A 65 -11.52 14.49 -2.39
C LEU A 65 -10.12 14.37 -1.80
N VAL A 66 -9.94 13.57 -0.75
CA VAL A 66 -8.61 13.29 -0.18
C VAL A 66 -7.74 12.50 -1.16
N ALA A 67 -8.29 11.51 -1.85
CA ALA A 67 -7.54 10.69 -2.81
C ALA A 67 -7.08 11.51 -4.04
N ILE A 68 -7.95 12.34 -4.62
CA ILE A 68 -7.57 13.17 -5.77
C ILE A 68 -6.56 14.24 -5.38
N LEU A 69 -6.70 14.83 -4.18
CA LEU A 69 -5.73 15.77 -3.64
C LEU A 69 -4.36 15.10 -3.42
N PHE A 70 -4.35 13.88 -2.88
CA PHE A 70 -3.13 13.08 -2.72
C PHE A 70 -2.46 12.81 -4.07
N ILE A 71 -3.21 12.43 -5.11
CA ILE A 71 -2.65 12.18 -6.45
C ILE A 71 -2.00 13.45 -7.03
N ILE A 72 -2.64 14.61 -6.88
CA ILE A 72 -2.10 15.87 -7.39
C ILE A 72 -0.81 16.23 -6.64
N PHE A 73 -0.79 16.15 -5.31
CA PHE A 73 0.42 16.44 -4.53
C PHE A 73 1.54 15.43 -4.73
N ASP A 74 1.22 14.14 -4.88
CA ASP A 74 2.23 13.11 -5.16
C ASP A 74 2.91 13.36 -6.51
N LEU A 75 2.13 13.76 -7.52
CA LEU A 75 2.64 14.19 -8.80
C LEU A 75 3.50 15.46 -8.69
N GLU A 76 3.07 16.46 -7.92
CA GLU A 76 3.86 17.67 -7.64
C GLU A 76 5.21 17.32 -6.99
N VAL A 77 5.20 16.45 -5.98
CA VAL A 77 6.41 15.98 -5.30
C VAL A 77 7.36 15.24 -6.26
N ALA A 78 6.82 14.47 -7.21
CA ALA A 78 7.63 13.84 -8.26
C ALA A 78 8.41 14.87 -9.11
N PHE A 79 7.87 16.08 -9.32
CA PHE A 79 8.59 17.19 -9.96
C PHE A 79 9.54 17.93 -9.01
N LEU A 80 9.19 18.03 -7.73
CA LEU A 80 10.05 18.64 -6.72
C LEU A 80 11.34 17.83 -6.47
N PHE A 81 11.32 16.50 -6.59
CA PHE A 81 12.49 15.65 -6.33
C PHE A 81 13.72 15.99 -7.21
N PRO A 82 13.62 16.01 -8.55
CA PRO A 82 14.75 16.41 -9.40
C PRO A 82 15.27 17.82 -9.10
N TRP A 83 14.35 18.76 -8.85
CA TRP A 83 14.70 20.13 -8.48
C TRP A 83 15.48 20.18 -7.15
N ALA A 84 15.00 19.49 -6.12
CA ALA A 84 15.65 19.45 -4.80
C ALA A 84 17.04 18.81 -4.85
N VAL A 85 17.21 17.72 -5.61
CA VAL A 85 18.50 17.01 -5.74
C VAL A 85 19.53 17.85 -6.51
N SER A 86 19.09 18.64 -7.49
CA SER A 86 19.98 19.46 -8.34
C SER A 86 20.14 20.91 -7.87
N PHE A 87 19.41 21.33 -6.82
CA PHE A 87 19.34 22.71 -6.34
C PHE A 87 20.70 23.40 -6.17
N GLY A 88 21.67 22.70 -5.59
CA GLY A 88 23.02 23.24 -5.35
C GLY A 88 23.81 23.62 -6.63
N THR A 89 23.35 23.20 -7.81
CA THR A 89 23.99 23.49 -9.10
C THR A 89 23.22 24.50 -9.96
N LEU A 90 21.95 24.77 -9.65
CA LEU A 90 21.06 25.57 -10.50
C LEU A 90 21.08 27.09 -10.18
N GLY A 91 21.59 27.46 -9.01
CA GLY A 91 21.64 28.87 -8.56
C GLY A 91 20.25 29.52 -8.45
N TRP A 92 20.21 30.85 -8.56
CA TRP A 92 18.98 31.63 -8.35
C TRP A 92 17.88 31.37 -9.40
N PHE A 93 18.26 31.07 -10.64
CA PHE A 93 17.31 30.70 -11.70
C PHE A 93 16.64 29.35 -11.40
N GLY A 94 17.38 28.38 -10.83
CA GLY A 94 16.78 27.15 -10.34
C GLY A 94 15.79 27.36 -9.21
N TYR A 95 16.14 28.22 -8.25
CA TYR A 95 15.25 28.58 -7.16
C TYR A 95 13.93 29.19 -7.64
N ALA A 96 13.96 30.07 -8.64
CA ALA A 96 12.77 30.72 -9.17
C ALA A 96 11.97 29.87 -10.19
N SER A 97 12.51 28.72 -10.61
CA SER A 97 11.88 27.85 -11.62
C SER A 97 10.84 26.87 -11.06
N MET A 98 10.79 26.72 -9.73
CA MET A 98 9.75 26.00 -8.99
C MET A 98 9.03 26.96 -8.06
#